data_AF-A0A1Y3XR29-F1
#
_entry.id   AF-A0A1Y3XR29-F1
#
_cell.length_a   1.000
_cell.length_b   1.000
_cell.length_c   1.000
_cell.angle_alpha   90.00
_cell.angle_beta   90.00
_cell.angle_gamma   90.00
#
_symmetry.space_group_name_H-M   'P 1'
#
loop_
_entity.id
_entity.type
_entity.pdbx_description
1 polymer ?
#
loop_
_entity_poly.entity_id
_entity_poly.type
_entity_poly.pdbx_seq_one_letter_code
_entity_poly.pdbx_strand_id
1 'polypeptide(L)'
;MVEYAFYRDVWAGEMTEQEFAAAERAAAAQLGRYKRIYRVTAPEENSEALAVCAMAEAIHFYEAAENGGVLSGMQLGSLSQTSAAPAPDLSPAAKSRELYRCAGLYLDIRRDEQGVAACG
;
A
#
# COMPACT_ATOMS: atom_id res chain seq x y z
N MET A 1 -6.28 -13.66 -4.04
CA MET A 1 -6.88 -13.08 -2.83
C MET A 1 -6.01 -13.52 -1.67
N VAL A 2 -5.58 -12.59 -0.83
CA VAL A 2 -4.78 -12.92 0.36
C VAL A 2 -5.73 -13.31 1.48
N GLU A 3 -5.53 -14.50 2.06
CA GLU A 3 -6.35 -14.97 3.17
C GLU A 3 -6.11 -14.12 4.43
N TYR A 4 -7.17 -13.86 5.20
CA TYR A 4 -7.04 -13.07 6.43
C TYR A 4 -6.08 -13.71 7.45
N ALA A 5 -5.99 -15.04 7.50
CA ALA A 5 -5.02 -15.75 8.32
C ALA A 5 -3.58 -15.40 7.94
N PHE A 6 -3.26 -15.28 6.65
CA PHE A 6 -1.93 -14.85 6.21
C PHE A 6 -1.64 -13.42 6.68
N TYR A 7 -2.62 -12.53 6.53
CA TYR A 7 -2.48 -11.14 6.97
C TYR A 7 -2.27 -11.03 8.49
N ARG A 8 -2.97 -11.83 9.29
CA ARG A 8 -2.85 -11.78 10.75
C ARG A 8 -1.62 -12.54 11.27
N ASP A 9 -1.31 -13.70 10.72
CA ASP A 9 -0.28 -14.60 11.26
C ASP A 9 1.10 -14.37 10.65
N VAL A 10 1.19 -14.01 9.37
CA VAL A 10 2.46 -13.82 8.65
C VAL A 10 2.81 -12.34 8.56
N TRP A 11 1.84 -11.50 8.17
CA TRP A 11 2.05 -10.06 8.05
C TRP A 11 1.94 -9.33 9.41
N ALA A 12 1.22 -9.91 10.37
CA ALA A 12 0.96 -9.33 11.70
C ALA A 12 0.23 -7.98 11.65
N GLY A 13 -0.78 -7.87 10.77
CA GLY A 13 -1.62 -6.69 10.68
C GLY A 13 -2.76 -6.65 11.69
N GLU A 14 -3.24 -5.45 11.99
CA GLU A 14 -4.18 -5.18 13.10
C GLU A 14 -5.63 -4.93 12.64
N MET A 15 -5.83 -4.69 11.35
CA MET A 15 -7.18 -4.51 10.76
C MET A 15 -8.07 -5.74 11.01
N THR A 16 -9.36 -5.51 11.23
CA THR A 16 -10.36 -6.59 11.29
C THR A 16 -10.47 -7.30 9.93
N GLU A 17 -11.03 -8.51 9.92
CA GLU A 17 -11.24 -9.28 8.69
C GLU A 17 -12.06 -8.52 7.64
N GLN A 18 -13.08 -7.77 8.07
CA GLN A 18 -13.92 -6.99 7.17
C GLN A 18 -13.18 -5.79 6.57
N GLU A 19 -12.43 -5.05 7.39
CA GLU A 19 -11.60 -3.93 6.94
C GLU A 19 -10.53 -4.45 5.97
N PHE A 20 -9.86 -5.55 6.32
CA PHE A 20 -8.83 -6.15 5.49
C PHE A 20 -9.42 -6.63 4.16
N ALA A 21 -10.57 -7.31 4.15
CA ALA A 21 -11.20 -7.77 2.92
C ALA A 21 -11.59 -6.62 1.97
N ALA A 22 -11.91 -5.43 2.50
CA ALA A 22 -12.16 -4.25 1.68
C ALA A 22 -10.86 -3.69 1.08
N ALA A 23 -9.84 -3.50 1.92
CA ALA A 23 -8.56 -2.93 1.53
C ALA A 23 -7.75 -3.87 0.62
N GLU A 24 -7.76 -5.18 0.87
CA GLU A 24 -7.15 -6.24 0.05
C GLU A 24 -7.69 -6.20 -1.37
N ARG A 25 -9.03 -6.09 -1.52
CA ARG A 25 -9.66 -6.05 -2.84
C ARG A 25 -9.20 -4.83 -3.65
N ALA A 26 -9.09 -3.68 -2.99
CA ALA A 26 -8.59 -2.45 -3.61
C ALA A 26 -7.09 -2.55 -3.94
N ALA A 27 -6.29 -3.12 -3.04
CA ALA A 27 -4.86 -3.37 -3.24
C ALA A 27 -4.62 -4.34 -4.40
N ALA A 28 -5.33 -5.45 -4.45
CA ALA A 28 -5.24 -6.45 -5.52
C ALA A 28 -5.65 -5.88 -6.88
N ALA A 29 -6.70 -5.04 -6.93
CA ALA A 29 -7.09 -4.34 -8.14
C ALA A 29 -5.99 -3.37 -8.63
N GLN A 30 -5.37 -2.62 -7.71
CA GLN A 30 -4.28 -1.71 -8.03
C GLN A 30 -3.01 -2.45 -8.48
N LEU A 31 -2.65 -3.56 -7.82
CA LEU A 31 -1.55 -4.41 -8.24
C LEU A 31 -1.82 -5.02 -9.63
N GLY A 32 -3.06 -5.44 -9.89
CA GLY A 32 -3.50 -5.87 -11.21
C GLY A 32 -3.33 -4.79 -12.28
N ARG A 33 -3.52 -3.52 -11.93
CA ARG A 33 -3.21 -2.39 -12.81
C ARG A 33 -1.71 -2.22 -13.04
N TYR A 34 -0.88 -2.36 -12.00
CA TYR A 34 0.58 -2.32 -12.16
C TYR A 34 1.08 -3.41 -13.10
N LYS A 35 0.61 -4.66 -12.94
CA LYS A 35 0.96 -5.79 -13.81
C LYS A 35 0.57 -5.61 -15.28
N ARG A 36 -0.40 -4.72 -15.59
CA ARG A 36 -0.80 -4.39 -16.98
C ARG A 36 0.07 -3.31 -17.61
N ILE A 37 0.63 -2.42 -16.80
CA ILE A 37 1.38 -1.23 -17.27
C ILE A 37 2.89 -1.46 -17.18
N TYR A 38 3.31 -2.29 -16.24
CA TYR A 38 4.69 -2.57 -15.89
C TYR A 38 4.96 -4.06 -15.89
N ARG A 39 6.22 -4.41 -16.08
CA ARG A 39 6.71 -5.75 -15.79
C ARG A 39 6.90 -5.88 -14.29
N VAL A 40 6.10 -6.76 -13.69
CA VAL A 40 6.16 -7.06 -12.26
C VAL A 40 6.65 -8.49 -12.09
N THR A 41 7.72 -8.69 -11.32
CA THR A 41 8.22 -10.02 -10.95
C THR A 41 8.24 -10.19 -9.44
N ALA A 42 7.85 -11.39 -8.99
CA ALA A 42 7.85 -11.79 -7.59
C ALA A 42 9.12 -12.63 -7.32
N PRO A 43 10.06 -12.15 -6.49
CA PRO A 43 11.29 -12.90 -6.21
C PRO A 43 11.05 -14.14 -5.33
N GLU A 44 10.01 -14.11 -4.49
CA GLU A 44 9.65 -15.21 -3.58
C GLU A 44 8.16 -15.59 -3.74
N GLU A 45 7.80 -16.79 -3.28
CA GLU A 45 6.42 -17.34 -3.37
C GLU A 45 5.39 -16.41 -2.70
N ASN A 46 5.75 -15.80 -1.57
CA ASN A 46 4.86 -14.94 -0.80
C ASN A 46 4.98 -13.45 -1.15
N SER A 47 5.88 -13.07 -2.07
CA SER A 47 6.15 -11.66 -2.39
C SER A 47 4.90 -10.88 -2.81
N GLU A 48 4.02 -11.50 -3.61
CA GLU A 48 2.78 -10.84 -4.02
C GLU A 48 1.79 -10.66 -2.86
N ALA A 49 1.68 -11.67 -1.98
CA ALA A 49 0.79 -11.60 -0.83
C ALA A 49 1.26 -10.50 0.14
N LEU A 50 2.57 -10.42 0.40
CA LEU A 50 3.17 -9.36 1.22
C LEU A 50 2.98 -7.97 0.60
N ALA A 51 3.14 -7.84 -0.73
CA ALA A 51 2.87 -6.59 -1.43
C ALA A 51 1.40 -6.13 -1.27
N VAL A 52 0.46 -7.07 -1.41
CA VAL A 52 -0.97 -6.78 -1.24
C VAL A 52 -1.28 -6.36 0.19
N CYS A 53 -0.73 -7.02 1.21
CA CYS A 53 -0.88 -6.62 2.60
C CYS A 53 -0.34 -5.20 2.85
N ALA A 54 0.87 -4.89 2.36
CA ALA A 54 1.48 -3.57 2.48
C ALA A 54 0.63 -2.47 1.83
N MET A 55 0.10 -2.75 0.65
CA MET A 55 -0.78 -1.83 -0.07
C MET A 55 -2.14 -1.67 0.62
N ALA A 56 -2.69 -2.73 1.21
CA ALA A 56 -3.95 -2.71 1.93
C ALA A 56 -3.87 -1.84 3.19
N GLU A 57 -2.82 -1.99 3.98
CA GLU A 57 -2.50 -1.12 5.12
C GLU A 57 -2.43 0.36 4.71
N ALA A 58 -1.71 0.65 3.62
CA ALA A 58 -1.64 2.01 3.09
C ALA A 58 -3.03 2.53 2.66
N ILE A 59 -3.82 1.73 1.92
CA ILE A 59 -5.18 2.11 1.53
C ILE A 59 -6.03 2.44 2.76
N HIS A 60 -6.02 1.56 3.76
CA HIS A 60 -6.77 1.73 5.00
C HIS A 60 -6.33 2.99 5.77
N PHE A 61 -5.02 3.24 5.86
CA PHE A 61 -4.48 4.47 6.47
C PHE A 61 -5.02 5.72 5.78
N TYR A 62 -4.95 5.78 4.44
CA TYR A 62 -5.43 6.93 3.68
C TYR A 62 -6.95 7.09 3.79
N GLU A 63 -7.72 6.00 3.74
CA GLU A 63 -9.18 6.04 3.92
C GLU A 63 -9.58 6.51 5.32
N ALA A 64 -8.89 6.06 6.37
CA ALA A 64 -9.10 6.54 7.73
C ALA A 64 -8.80 8.05 7.82
N ALA A 65 -7.68 8.50 7.26
CA ALA A 65 -7.29 9.90 7.25
C ALA A 65 -8.25 10.80 6.44
N GLU A 66 -8.75 10.33 5.30
CA GLU A 66 -9.75 11.02 4.46
C GLU A 66 -11.09 11.19 5.19
N ASN A 67 -11.49 10.20 6.00
CA ASN A 67 -12.72 10.24 6.80
C ASN A 67 -12.57 11.02 8.13
N GLY A 68 -11.44 11.68 8.36
CA GLY A 68 -11.15 12.41 9.62
C GLY A 68 -10.86 11.47 10.81
N GLY A 69 -10.70 10.18 10.55
CA GLY A 69 -10.22 9.20 11.50
C GLY A 69 -8.73 9.43 11.75
N VAL A 70 -8.43 10.25 12.74
CA VAL A 70 -7.10 10.19 13.38
C VAL A 70 -6.98 8.78 13.92
N LEU A 71 -6.09 7.96 13.35
CA LEU A 71 -5.83 6.61 13.86
C LEU A 71 -5.52 6.75 15.35
N SER A 72 -6.45 6.23 16.15
CA SER A 72 -6.50 6.33 17.59
C SER A 72 -5.39 5.47 18.18
N GLY A 73 -4.17 6.01 18.13
CA GLY A 73 -2.94 5.43 18.65
C GLY A 73 -1.92 6.50 19.01
N MET A 74 -1.99 7.67 18.37
CA MET A 74 -1.29 8.85 18.85
C MET A 74 -2.19 9.58 19.84
N GLN A 75 -1.99 9.30 21.13
CA GLN A 75 -2.48 10.16 22.20
C GLN A 75 -2.06 11.60 21.89
N LEU A 76 -3.01 12.41 21.42
CA LEU A 76 -2.95 13.88 21.45
C LEU A 76 -3.04 14.31 22.92
N GLY A 77 -2.04 13.89 23.70
CA GLY A 77 -1.76 14.42 25.00
C GLY A 77 -1.24 15.82 24.81
N SER A 78 -2.16 16.78 24.91
CA SER A 78 -1.94 18.16 25.32
C SER A 78 -0.51 18.43 25.82
N LEU A 79 0.42 18.83 24.95
CA LEU A 79 1.62 19.55 25.33
C LEU A 79 2.01 20.51 24.20
N SER A 80 1.99 21.79 24.56
CA SER A 80 2.80 22.90 24.06
C SER A 80 3.68 22.64 22.83
N GLN A 81 3.41 23.44 21.80
CA GLN A 81 4.30 23.82 20.69
C GLN A 81 5.76 23.38 20.82
N THR A 82 6.24 22.52 19.91
CA THR A 82 7.50 22.69 19.16
C THR A 82 7.59 21.62 18.07
N SER A 83 7.82 22.07 16.82
CA SER A 83 7.84 21.31 15.56
C SER A 83 6.60 20.45 15.27
N ALA A 84 5.52 21.08 14.81
CA ALA A 84 4.49 20.37 14.06
C ALA A 84 5.17 19.71 12.85
N ALA A 85 5.30 18.38 12.87
CA ALA A 85 5.55 17.65 11.63
C ALA A 85 4.51 18.13 10.60
N PRO A 86 4.90 18.41 9.35
CA PRO A 86 3.95 18.81 8.34
C PRO A 86 2.82 17.78 8.31
N ALA A 87 1.57 18.26 8.25
CA ALA A 87 0.42 17.38 8.13
C ALA A 87 0.66 16.37 6.99
N PRO A 88 0.29 15.09 7.16
CA PRO A 88 0.52 14.10 6.13
C PRO A 88 -0.13 14.54 4.81
N ASP A 89 0.61 14.42 3.70
CA ASP A 89 0.08 14.69 2.37
C ASP A 89 -0.92 13.59 1.99
N LEU A 90 -2.21 13.91 2.07
CA LEU A 90 -3.32 13.02 1.75
C LEU A 90 -3.77 13.15 0.28
N SER A 91 -2.97 13.81 -0.58
CA SER A 91 -3.33 13.95 -1.98
C SER A 91 -3.40 12.58 -2.69
N PRO A 92 -4.23 12.44 -3.74
CA PRO A 92 -4.27 11.22 -4.55
C PRO A 92 -2.91 10.84 -5.16
N ALA A 93 -2.06 11.85 -5.41
CA ALA A 93 -0.70 11.66 -5.89
C ALA A 93 0.20 11.03 -4.82
N ALA A 94 0.12 11.50 -3.57
CA ALA A 94 0.84 10.92 -2.44
C ALA A 94 0.37 9.48 -2.17
N LYS A 95 -0.94 9.23 -2.13
CA LYS A 95 -1.52 7.88 -2.02
C LYS A 95 -0.99 6.96 -3.12
N SER A 96 -1.03 7.40 -4.37
CA SER A 96 -0.52 6.60 -5.50
C SER A 96 0.98 6.29 -5.39
N ARG A 97 1.77 7.27 -4.94
CA ARG A 97 3.21 7.09 -4.72
C ARG A 97 3.49 6.09 -3.60
N GLU A 98 2.75 6.17 -2.50
CA GLU A 98 2.93 5.24 -1.38
C GLU A 98 2.53 3.82 -1.78
N LEU A 99 1.42 3.64 -2.50
CA LEU A 99 1.04 2.31 -3.01
C LEU A 99 2.09 1.70 -3.93
N TYR A 100 2.71 2.52 -4.80
CA TYR A 100 3.82 2.06 -5.64
C TYR A 100 5.04 1.68 -4.80
N ARG A 101 5.36 2.48 -3.77
CA ARG A 101 6.45 2.21 -2.83
C ARG A 101 6.21 0.90 -2.07
N CYS A 102 5.03 0.69 -1.48
CA CYS A 102 4.65 -0.52 -0.76
C CYS A 102 4.77 -1.77 -1.65
N ALA A 103 4.26 -1.70 -2.87
CA ALA A 103 4.38 -2.80 -3.83
C ALA A 103 5.85 -3.11 -4.15
N GLY A 104 6.66 -2.06 -4.36
CA GLY A 104 8.08 -2.17 -4.67
C GLY A 104 8.98 -2.70 -3.55
N LEU A 105 8.47 -2.80 -2.30
CA LEU A 105 9.22 -3.43 -1.20
C LEU A 105 9.34 -4.94 -1.38
N TYR A 106 8.35 -5.56 -2.03
CA TYR A 106 8.25 -7.02 -2.16
C TYR A 106 8.30 -7.48 -3.61
N LEU A 107 8.10 -6.57 -4.56
CA LEU A 107 8.05 -6.86 -5.99
C LEU A 107 9.05 -6.02 -6.78
N ASP A 108 9.63 -6.66 -7.78
CA ASP A 108 10.40 -5.97 -8.80
C ASP A 108 9.45 -5.38 -9.84
N ILE A 109 9.19 -4.06 -9.75
CA ILE A 109 8.35 -3.34 -10.70
C ILE A 109 9.24 -2.54 -11.63
N ARG A 110 9.32 -2.97 -12.90
CA ARG A 110 10.11 -2.32 -13.94
C ARG A 110 9.21 -1.78 -15.03
N ARG A 111 9.55 -0.59 -15.54
CA ARG A 111 8.94 -0.09 -16.76
C ARG A 111 9.44 -0.94 -17.92
N ASP A 112 8.52 -1.52 -18.68
CA ASP A 112 8.90 -2.19 -19.92
C ASP A 112 9.53 -1.16 -20.86
N GLU A 113 10.83 -1.31 -21.13
CA GLU A 113 11.53 -0.57 -22.19
C GLU A 113 11.25 -1.18 -23.58
N GLN A 114 10.22 -2.03 -23.68
CA GLN A 114 9.71 -2.63 -24.92
C GLN A 114 9.08 -1.54 -25.80
N GLY A 115 9.94 -0.69 -26.37
CA GLY A 115 9.57 0.47 -27.19
C GLY A 115 10.74 1.27 -27.76
N VAL A 116 12.00 1.01 -27.35
CA VAL A 116 13.19 1.71 -27.92
C VAL A 116 14.23 0.69 -28.40
N ALA A 117 13.83 -0.24 -29.26
CA ALA A 117 14.77 -1.11 -30.00
C ALA A 117 14.23 -1.47 -31.40
N ALA A 118 13.57 -0.52 -32.07
CA ALA A 118 13.12 -0.66 -33.45
C ALA A 118 13.33 0.65 -34.23
N CYS A 119 14.58 1.13 -34.26
CA CYS A 119 15.08 2.05 -35.28
C CYS A 119 16.49 1.59 -35.64
N GLY A 120 16.56 0.55 -36.47
CA GLY A 120 17.72 0.28 -37.31
C GLY A 120 17.60 1.03 -38.63
#